data_AF-A0A9Q9BPB7-F1
#
_entry.id   AF-A0A9Q9BPB7-F1
#
_cell.length_a   1.000
_cell.length_b   1.000
_cell.length_c   1.000
_cell.angle_alpha   90.00
_cell.angle_beta   90.00
_cell.angle_gamma   90.00
#
_symmetry.space_group_name_H-M   'P 1'
#
loop_
_entity.id
_entity.type
_entity.pdbx_description
1 polymer ?
#
loop_
_entity_poly.entity_id
_entity_poly.type
_entity_poly.pdbx_seq_one_letter_code
_entity_poly.pdbx_strand_id
1 'polypeptide(L)'
;MDYVLNMVDHAVEETLIEQFGYDYDLEQIMTNTWVKDLYERKALIQQHLSDDNGYTNYQPYQLWIYGDSEVKLTLHNNQVLIGRMESLDEEDINHAWLEFRLTATAELKPIAFNDIKSVHKI
;
A
#
# COMPACT_ATOMS: atom_id res chain seq x y z
N MET A 1 -5.84 -15.51 -6.36
CA MET A 1 -5.06 -14.82 -5.30
C MET A 1 -5.08 -13.35 -5.66
N ASP A 2 -5.39 -12.49 -4.70
CA ASP A 2 -5.61 -11.06 -4.94
C ASP A 2 -4.28 -10.35 -5.22
N TYR A 3 -4.20 -9.55 -6.30
CA TYR A 3 -2.99 -8.79 -6.67
C TYR A 3 -2.50 -7.90 -5.52
N VAL A 4 -3.41 -7.22 -4.82
CA VAL A 4 -3.06 -6.31 -3.72
C VAL A 4 -2.51 -7.08 -2.52
N LEU A 5 -3.05 -8.27 -2.23
CA LEU A 5 -2.54 -9.12 -1.14
C LEU A 5 -1.12 -9.64 -1.44
N ASN A 6 -0.86 -10.00 -2.70
CA ASN A 6 0.46 -10.44 -3.15
C ASN A 6 1.50 -9.31 -3.07
N MET A 7 1.10 -8.06 -3.31
CA MET A 7 2.00 -6.91 -3.18
C MET A 7 2.50 -6.78 -1.73
N VAL A 8 1.65 -6.99 -0.73
CA VAL A 8 2.05 -6.98 0.68
C VAL A 8 3.08 -8.08 0.99
N ASP A 9 2.91 -9.27 0.42
CA ASP A 9 3.91 -10.35 0.54
C ASP A 9 5.26 -9.92 -0.05
N HIS A 10 5.22 -9.30 -1.23
CA HIS A 10 6.41 -8.87 -1.97
C HIS A 10 7.24 -7.83 -1.22
N ALA A 11 6.63 -6.77 -0.67
CA ALA A 11 7.46 -5.79 0.05
C ALA A 11 8.01 -6.28 1.38
N VAL A 12 7.31 -7.23 2.04
CA VAL A 12 7.90 -7.90 3.21
C VAL A 12 9.13 -8.67 2.76
N GLU A 13 9.07 -9.40 1.65
CA GLU A 13 10.20 -10.11 1.08
C GLU A 13 11.35 -9.17 0.69
N GLU A 14 11.08 -8.07 -0.02
CA GLU A 14 12.10 -7.07 -0.37
C GLU A 14 12.78 -6.49 0.87
N THR A 15 12.00 -6.12 1.90
CA THR A 15 12.52 -5.62 3.18
C THR A 15 13.47 -6.63 3.84
N LEU A 16 13.17 -7.93 3.76
CA LEU A 16 14.03 -8.97 4.34
C LEU A 16 15.28 -9.19 3.49
N ILE A 17 15.17 -9.17 2.16
CA ILE A 17 16.30 -9.30 1.23
C ILE A 17 17.28 -8.14 1.41
N GLU A 18 16.78 -6.90 1.52
CA GLU A 18 17.62 -5.72 1.74
C GLU A 18 18.43 -5.84 3.05
N GLN A 19 17.83 -6.41 4.08
CA GLN A 19 18.44 -6.44 5.41
C GLN A 19 19.29 -7.67 5.70
N PHE A 20 18.98 -8.83 5.10
CA PHE A 20 19.65 -10.10 5.38
C PHE A 20 20.28 -10.75 4.14
N GLY A 21 20.08 -10.18 2.94
CA GLY A 21 20.52 -10.75 1.67
C GLY A 21 19.56 -11.81 1.12
N TYR A 22 19.79 -12.29 -0.11
CA TYR A 22 18.89 -13.24 -0.79
C TYR A 22 18.80 -14.63 -0.14
N ASP A 23 19.83 -15.05 0.58
CA ASP A 23 19.95 -16.42 1.13
C ASP A 23 19.61 -16.49 2.63
N TYR A 24 18.71 -15.63 3.13
CA TYR A 24 18.34 -15.64 4.54
C TYR A 24 17.57 -16.91 4.93
N ASP A 25 17.81 -17.42 6.14
CA ASP A 25 16.98 -18.46 6.75
C ASP A 25 15.83 -17.82 7.52
N LEU A 26 14.59 -18.00 7.00
CA LEU A 26 13.40 -17.40 7.59
C LEU A 26 13.19 -17.85 9.05
N GLU A 27 13.37 -19.13 9.37
CA GLU A 27 13.15 -19.64 10.74
C GLU A 27 14.14 -19.01 11.71
N GLN A 28 15.38 -18.80 11.26
CA GLN A 28 16.40 -18.15 12.05
C GLN A 28 16.08 -16.67 12.30
N ILE A 29 15.73 -15.91 11.25
CA ILE A 29 15.48 -14.47 11.39
C ILE A 29 14.14 -14.17 12.10
N MET A 30 13.18 -15.10 12.10
CA MET A 30 11.92 -14.97 12.86
C MET A 30 12.13 -14.95 14.38
N THR A 31 13.33 -15.30 14.87
CA THR A 31 13.70 -15.09 16.28
C THR A 31 13.96 -13.62 16.61
N ASN A 32 14.18 -12.76 15.61
CA ASN A 32 14.31 -11.32 15.77
C ASN A 32 12.92 -10.69 15.97
N THR A 33 12.74 -9.98 17.09
CA THR A 33 11.48 -9.32 17.44
C THR A 33 10.96 -8.42 16.33
N TRP A 34 11.84 -7.67 15.65
CA TRP A 34 11.42 -6.78 14.57
C TRP A 34 10.85 -7.54 13.36
N VAL A 35 11.46 -8.68 12.99
CA VAL A 35 10.96 -9.54 11.90
C VAL A 35 9.61 -10.14 12.28
N LYS A 36 9.46 -10.57 13.53
CA LYS A 36 8.18 -11.07 14.02
C LYS A 36 7.07 -10.00 13.95
N ASP A 37 7.36 -8.79 14.44
CA ASP A 37 6.42 -7.66 14.38
C ASP A 37 6.05 -7.29 12.94
N LEU A 38 7.00 -7.41 12.00
CA LEU A 38 6.76 -7.22 10.56
C LEU A 38 5.72 -8.20 10.02
N TYR A 39 5.84 -9.48 10.36
CA TYR A 39 4.89 -10.52 9.95
C TYR A 39 3.51 -10.37 10.62
N GLU A 40 3.46 -9.93 11.88
CA GLU A 40 2.19 -9.62 12.54
C GLU A 40 1.48 -8.43 11.87
N ARG A 41 2.22 -7.37 11.52
CA ARG A 41 1.69 -6.23 10.75
C ARG A 41 1.22 -6.63 9.37
N LYS A 42 1.99 -7.46 8.67
CA LYS A 42 1.63 -8.05 7.37
C LYS A 42 0.26 -8.74 7.45
N ALA A 43 0.07 -9.62 8.43
CA ALA A 43 -1.19 -10.35 8.60
C ALA A 43 -2.38 -9.41 8.88
N LEU A 44 -2.19 -8.40 9.73
CA LEU A 44 -3.21 -7.37 9.99
C LEU A 44 -3.59 -6.62 8.71
N ILE A 45 -2.61 -6.19 7.91
CA ILE A 45 -2.86 -5.49 6.65
C ILE A 45 -3.62 -6.37 5.67
N GLN A 46 -3.20 -7.62 5.48
CA GLN A 46 -3.86 -8.57 4.60
C GLN A 46 -5.32 -8.83 5.03
N GLN A 47 -5.58 -8.89 6.34
CA GLN A 47 -6.94 -8.99 6.87
C GLN A 47 -7.74 -7.71 6.58
N HIS A 48 -7.20 -6.53 6.86
CA HIS A 48 -7.86 -5.25 6.60
C HIS A 48 -8.22 -5.05 5.12
N LEU A 49 -7.34 -5.48 4.21
CA LEU A 49 -7.57 -5.46 2.77
C LEU A 49 -8.65 -6.47 2.35
N SER A 50 -8.63 -7.67 2.94
CA SER A 50 -9.65 -8.70 2.69
C SER A 50 -11.05 -8.28 3.17
N ASP A 51 -11.11 -7.50 4.25
CA ASP A 51 -12.35 -6.98 4.83
C ASP A 51 -12.83 -5.67 4.15
N ASP A 52 -12.09 -5.13 3.17
CA ASP A 52 -12.36 -3.86 2.46
C ASP A 52 -12.60 -2.64 3.39
N ASN A 53 -11.90 -2.61 4.53
CA ASN A 53 -12.11 -1.57 5.55
C ASN A 53 -11.56 -0.18 5.18
N GLY A 54 -10.99 -0.02 3.99
CA GLY A 54 -10.33 1.22 3.57
C GLY A 54 -8.96 1.38 4.21
N TYR A 55 -7.98 1.81 3.43
CA TYR A 55 -6.57 1.77 3.84
C TYR A 55 -5.87 3.11 3.66
N THR A 56 -5.25 3.62 4.72
CA THR A 56 -4.33 4.79 4.68
C THR A 56 -3.25 4.80 5.78
N ASN A 57 -3.32 3.96 6.82
CA ASN A 57 -2.60 4.22 8.08
C ASN A 57 -1.53 3.18 8.49
N TYR A 58 -1.09 2.29 7.62
CA TYR A 58 -0.02 1.32 7.96
C TYR A 58 1.28 1.67 7.26
N GLN A 59 2.19 2.31 7.99
CA GLN A 59 3.60 2.41 7.61
C GLN A 59 4.27 1.03 7.77
N PRO A 60 5.11 0.56 6.80
CA PRO A 60 5.67 1.29 5.65
C PRO A 60 4.95 1.11 4.28
N TYR A 61 3.67 0.74 4.24
CA TYR A 61 3.06 0.14 3.05
C TYR A 61 1.92 0.95 2.44
N GLN A 62 2.11 2.25 2.26
CA GLN A 62 1.00 3.19 2.40
C GLN A 62 0.02 3.29 1.22
N LEU A 63 0.47 3.27 -0.03
CA LEU A 63 -0.42 3.17 -1.19
C LEU A 63 0.13 2.30 -2.31
N TRP A 64 1.45 2.12 -2.41
CA TRP A 64 2.07 1.31 -3.46
C TRP A 64 1.54 -0.14 -3.52
N ILE A 65 1.01 -0.69 -2.42
CA ILE A 65 0.36 -2.00 -2.38
C ILE A 65 -0.81 -2.14 -3.37
N TYR A 66 -1.44 -1.02 -3.71
CA TYR A 66 -2.54 -1.00 -4.67
C TYR A 66 -2.05 -1.04 -6.12
N GLY A 67 -0.79 -0.71 -6.41
CA GLY A 67 -0.24 -0.68 -7.78
C GLY A 67 -1.17 0.02 -8.79
N ASP A 68 -1.27 -0.49 -10.02
CA ASP A 68 -2.23 -0.02 -11.05
C ASP A 68 -3.65 -0.59 -10.87
N SER A 69 -4.06 -0.89 -9.63
CA SER A 69 -5.42 -1.38 -9.39
C SER A 69 -6.44 -0.25 -9.57
N GLU A 70 -7.63 -0.61 -10.04
CA GLU A 70 -8.78 0.29 -9.96
C GLU A 70 -9.29 0.32 -8.51
N VAL A 71 -9.42 1.53 -7.98
CA VAL A 71 -9.74 1.78 -6.57
C VAL A 71 -10.76 2.90 -6.44
N LYS A 72 -11.44 2.90 -5.31
CA LYS A 72 -12.25 4.01 -4.80
C LYS A 72 -11.42 4.79 -3.79
N LEU A 73 -11.07 6.01 -4.16
CA LEU A 73 -10.29 6.95 -3.37
C LEU A 73 -11.23 7.96 -2.71
N THR A 74 -11.17 8.08 -1.38
CA THR A 74 -11.90 9.10 -0.61
C THR A 74 -10.91 10.14 -0.09
N LEU A 75 -11.17 11.42 -0.36
CA LEU A 75 -10.35 12.53 0.12
C LEU A 75 -10.90 13.11 1.44
N HIS A 76 -10.09 13.90 2.16
CA HIS A 76 -10.48 14.53 3.43
C HIS A 76 -11.64 15.52 3.29
N ASN A 77 -11.80 16.13 2.11
CA ASN A 77 -12.96 16.96 1.78
C ASN A 77 -14.24 16.13 1.48
N ASN A 78 -14.20 14.80 1.70
CA ASN A 78 -15.23 13.81 1.40
C ASN A 78 -15.56 13.63 -0.09
N GLN A 79 -14.74 14.15 -0.99
CA GLN A 79 -14.81 13.81 -2.42
C GLN A 79 -14.44 12.34 -2.61
N VAL A 80 -15.22 11.64 -3.42
CA VAL A 80 -14.96 10.26 -3.82
C VAL A 80 -14.58 10.22 -5.30
N LEU A 81 -13.45 9.60 -5.59
CA LEU A 81 -12.92 9.39 -6.92
C LEU A 81 -12.85 7.89 -7.20
N ILE A 82 -13.14 7.49 -8.43
CA ILE A 82 -12.98 6.11 -8.92
C ILE A 82 -12.01 6.18 -10.09
N GLY A 83 -10.98 5.35 -10.03
CA GLY A 83 -9.86 5.44 -10.95
C GLY A 83 -8.73 4.49 -10.62
N ARG A 84 -7.64 4.64 -11.36
CA ARG A 84 -6.41 3.86 -11.21
C ARG A 84 -5.27 4.72 -10.67
N MET A 85 -4.39 4.09 -9.93
CA MET A 85 -3.18 4.71 -9.42
C MET A 85 -2.03 4.45 -10.40
N GLU A 86 -1.63 5.48 -11.14
CA GLU A 86 -0.67 5.32 -12.24
C GLU A 86 0.77 5.51 -11.80
N SER A 87 1.00 6.49 -10.93
CA SER A 87 2.31 6.80 -10.37
C SER A 87 2.14 7.37 -8.97
N LEU A 88 3.07 7.06 -8.09
CA LEU A 88 3.09 7.56 -6.73
C LEU A 88 4.53 7.90 -6.33
N ASP A 89 4.68 8.93 -5.53
CA ASP A 89 5.91 9.27 -4.85
C ASP A 89 5.60 9.35 -3.36
N GLU A 90 6.24 8.47 -2.58
CA GLU A 90 6.12 8.38 -1.13
C GLU A 90 7.47 8.63 -0.44
N GLU A 91 8.52 9.03 -1.16
CA GLU A 91 9.89 9.14 -0.61
C GLU A 91 10.00 10.24 0.45
N ASP A 92 9.31 11.37 0.23
CA ASP A 92 9.21 12.46 1.19
C ASP A 92 7.74 12.65 1.60
N ILE A 93 7.41 12.30 2.84
CA ILE A 93 6.05 12.42 3.40
C ILE A 93 5.49 13.86 3.32
N ASN A 94 6.35 14.88 3.27
CA ASN A 94 5.92 16.27 3.14
C ASN A 94 5.55 16.65 1.70
N HIS A 95 6.01 15.87 0.73
CA HIS A 95 5.81 16.11 -0.70
C HIS A 95 5.17 14.92 -1.42
N ALA A 96 4.74 13.88 -0.70
CA ALA A 96 4.18 12.68 -1.28
C ALA A 96 2.92 12.97 -2.11
N TRP A 97 2.82 12.33 -3.27
CA TRP A 97 1.74 12.55 -4.24
C TRP A 97 1.36 11.27 -4.98
N LEU A 98 0.16 11.30 -5.57
CA LEU A 98 -0.43 10.24 -6.37
C LEU A 98 -0.97 10.81 -7.69
N GLU A 99 -0.51 10.29 -8.83
CA GLU A 99 -1.18 10.48 -10.11
C GLU A 99 -2.32 9.47 -10.25
N PHE A 100 -3.55 9.98 -10.28
CA PHE A 100 -4.76 9.19 -10.30
C PHE A 100 -5.53 9.38 -11.62
N ARG A 101 -5.71 8.31 -12.39
CA ARG A 101 -6.50 8.33 -13.63
C ARG A 101 -7.96 8.04 -13.33
N LEU A 102 -8.84 9.01 -13.54
CA LEU A 102 -10.28 8.82 -13.32
C LEU A 102 -10.88 7.85 -14.34
N THR A 103 -11.61 6.83 -13.86
CA THR A 103 -12.28 5.85 -14.75
C THR A 103 -13.31 6.51 -15.66
N ALA A 104 -14.04 7.52 -15.16
CA ALA A 104 -15.13 8.15 -15.90
C ALA A 104 -14.67 9.06 -17.06
N THR A 105 -13.49 9.67 -16.95
CA THR A 105 -13.02 10.70 -17.89
C THR A 105 -11.65 10.40 -18.52
N ALA A 106 -10.94 9.38 -18.03
CA ALA A 106 -9.54 9.09 -18.34
C ALA A 106 -8.57 10.25 -18.01
N GLU A 107 -9.04 11.28 -17.30
CA GLU A 107 -8.25 12.42 -16.86
C GLU A 107 -7.27 12.00 -15.76
N LEU A 108 -6.01 12.43 -15.90
CA LEU A 108 -4.99 12.27 -14.85
C LEU A 108 -5.10 13.44 -13.86
N LYS A 109 -5.20 13.10 -12.58
CA LYS A 109 -5.27 14.08 -11.49
C LYS A 109 -4.14 13.82 -10.49
N PRO A 110 -3.26 14.81 -10.23
CA PRO A 110 -2.35 14.74 -9.11
C PRO A 110 -3.12 14.97 -7.81
N ILE A 111 -2.87 14.12 -6.82
CA ILE A 111 -3.51 14.14 -5.50
C ILE A 111 -2.39 14.16 -4.47
N ALA A 112 -2.38 15.17 -3.60
CA ALA A 112 -1.44 15.19 -2.49
C ALA A 112 -1.77 14.05 -1.53
N PHE A 113 -0.75 13.35 -1.04
CA PHE A 113 -0.95 12.20 -0.16
C PHE A 113 -1.74 12.58 1.11
N ASN A 114 -1.44 13.75 1.68
CA ASN A 114 -2.11 14.28 2.87
C ASN A 114 -3.60 14.63 2.67
N ASP A 115 -4.09 14.65 1.42
CA ASP A 115 -5.51 14.85 1.12
C ASP A 115 -6.28 13.51 1.10
N ILE A 116 -5.58 12.37 1.11
CA ILE A 116 -6.18 11.03 1.01
C ILE A 116 -6.65 10.57 2.39
N LYS A 117 -7.96 10.32 2.49
CA LYS A 117 -8.61 9.82 3.71
C LYS A 117 -8.68 8.30 3.75
N SER A 118 -9.07 7.65 2.65
CA SER A 118 -9.10 6.19 2.54
C SER A 118 -9.04 5.71 1.08
N VAL A 119 -8.47 4.52 0.87
CA VAL A 119 -8.48 3.81 -0.41
C VAL A 119 -9.14 2.45 -0.26
N HIS A 120 -10.06 2.12 -1.16
CA HIS A 120 -10.76 0.84 -1.21
C HIS A 120 -10.57 0.19 -2.55
N LYS A 121 -10.38 -1.13 -2.57
CA LYS A 121 -10.33 -1.88 -3.81
C LYS A 121 -11.74 -1.99 -4.41
N ILE A 122 -11.84 -2.01 -5.74
CA ILE A 122 -13.10 -2.28 -6.48
C ILE A 122 -13.09 -3.72 -7.01
#